data_AF-A0A1Y2HT35-F1
#
_entry.id   AF-A0A1Y2HT35-F1
#
_cell.length_a   1.000
_cell.length_b   1.000
_cell.length_c   1.000
_cell.angle_alpha   90.00
_cell.angle_beta   90.00
_cell.angle_gamma   90.00
#
_symmetry.space_group_name_H-M   'P 1'
#
loop_
_entity.id
_entity.type
_entity.pdbx_description
1 polymer ?
#
loop_
_entity_poly.entity_id
_entity_poly.type
_entity_poly.pdbx_seq_one_letter_code
_entity_poly.pdbx_strand_id
1 'polypeptide(L)'
;MRSDWLRLMLLAVFGGVYADTDACPLKPVDSTADDWAKWWGRKLQICSWTLASVPGHPVWMDMVHTSAARIRALARVGEDGKPVWPQGYDMTNKIIEVSGPAVVTDVAFAYMSRFGKTGQEELHGLQEPRLFGDALLLPITGFSPGRGIMGSKPTSDPLAYVEHMFAGTWKNPY
;
A
#
# COMPACT_ATOMS: atom_id res chain seq x y z
N MET A 1 5.68 -11.19 -3.14
CA MET A 1 4.52 -12.05 -3.46
C MET A 1 4.02 -12.87 -2.27
N ARG A 2 4.77 -13.85 -1.75
CA ARG A 2 4.30 -14.67 -0.60
C ARG A 2 4.04 -13.82 0.66
N SER A 3 4.95 -12.91 0.99
CA SER A 3 4.81 -11.91 2.05
C SER A 3 3.60 -11.00 1.84
N ASP A 4 3.40 -10.50 0.62
CA ASP A 4 2.26 -9.66 0.27
C ASP A 4 0.92 -10.37 0.54
N TRP A 5 0.78 -11.63 0.12
CA TRP A 5 -0.43 -12.42 0.39
C TRP A 5 -0.64 -12.68 1.88
N LEU A 6 0.44 -13.00 2.61
CA LEU A 6 0.37 -13.23 4.05
C LEU A 6 -0.13 -11.98 4.79
N ARG A 7 0.42 -10.79 4.52
CA ARG A 7 -0.03 -9.56 5.22
C ARG A 7 -1.48 -9.19 4.90
N LEU A 8 -1.92 -9.38 3.65
CA LEU A 8 -3.31 -9.12 3.25
C LEU A 8 -4.29 -10.07 3.96
N MET A 9 -3.96 -11.36 4.06
CA MET A 9 -4.79 -12.34 4.76
C MET A 9 -4.78 -12.14 6.28
N LEU A 10 -3.64 -11.77 6.87
CA LEU A 10 -3.56 -11.49 8.31
C LEU A 10 -4.44 -10.30 8.70
N LEU A 11 -4.37 -9.19 7.96
CA LEU A 11 -5.25 -8.03 8.22
C LEU A 11 -6.73 -8.34 7.93
N ALA A 12 -7.03 -9.14 6.89
CA ALA A 12 -8.40 -9.57 6.61
C ALA A 12 -9.02 -10.37 7.76
N VAL A 13 -8.27 -11.33 8.33
CA VAL A 13 -8.78 -12.27 9.34
C VAL A 13 -8.71 -11.72 10.76
N PHE A 14 -7.60 -11.05 11.11
CA PHE A 14 -7.29 -10.65 12.49
C PHE A 14 -7.26 -9.14 12.72
N GLY A 15 -7.30 -8.32 11.65
CA GLY A 15 -7.06 -6.88 11.77
C GLY A 15 -5.70 -6.56 12.39
N GLY A 16 -5.63 -5.49 13.17
CA GLY A 16 -4.42 -5.03 13.83
C GLY A 16 -3.57 -4.13 12.93
N VAL A 17 -2.26 -4.11 13.17
CA VAL A 17 -1.28 -3.32 12.42
C VAL A 17 -0.23 -4.25 11.82
N TYR A 18 0.05 -4.06 10.53
CA TYR A 18 1.18 -4.66 9.83
C TYR A 18 2.21 -3.58 9.50
N ALA A 19 3.49 -3.90 9.66
CA ALA A 19 4.60 -3.10 9.18
C ALA A 19 5.69 -4.00 8.57
N ASP A 20 6.37 -3.54 7.51
CA ASP A 20 7.57 -4.20 6.99
C ASP A 20 8.72 -4.10 8.02
N THR A 21 9.66 -5.04 8.01
CA THR A 21 10.72 -5.15 9.05
C THR A 21 11.74 -4.01 9.05
N ASP A 22 11.79 -3.20 7.98
CA ASP A 22 12.59 -1.98 7.87
C ASP A 22 11.76 -0.69 8.02
N ALA A 23 10.57 -0.79 8.64
CA ALA A 23 9.80 0.33 9.13
C ALA A 23 10.07 0.57 10.64
N CYS A 24 10.53 1.77 10.98
CA CYS A 24 10.76 2.21 12.36
C CYS A 24 9.55 3.03 12.85
N PRO A 25 8.87 2.66 13.96
CA PRO A 25 7.84 3.50 14.55
C PRO A 25 8.49 4.73 15.20
N LEU A 26 8.12 5.92 14.72
CA LEU A 26 8.52 7.20 15.31
C LEU A 26 7.54 7.66 16.39
N LYS A 27 6.24 7.37 16.24
CA LYS A 27 5.16 7.74 17.18
C LYS A 27 4.06 6.68 17.23
N PRO A 28 3.24 6.66 18.30
CA PRO A 28 1.97 5.94 18.33
C PRO A 28 1.01 6.39 17.22
N VAL A 29 0.02 5.54 16.89
CA VAL A 29 -0.86 5.68 15.70
C VAL A 29 -2.00 6.73 15.89
N ASP A 30 -2.02 7.48 16.99
CA ASP A 30 -3.09 8.40 17.39
C ASP A 30 -2.69 9.89 17.39
N SER A 31 -2.64 10.55 16.21
CA SER A 31 -2.63 12.03 16.06
C SER A 31 -3.08 12.45 14.64
N THR A 32 -3.03 13.75 14.27
CA THR A 32 -3.30 14.30 12.90
C THR A 32 -2.49 15.60 12.59
N ALA A 33 -2.63 16.18 11.38
CA ALA A 33 -2.15 17.50 10.86
C ALA A 33 -0.65 17.73 10.54
N ASP A 34 -0.19 18.23 9.36
CA ASP A 34 -0.82 18.57 8.06
C ASP A 34 0.27 18.51 6.92
N ASP A 35 -0.07 18.77 5.64
CA ASP A 35 0.74 19.30 4.49
C ASP A 35 1.96 18.54 3.82
N TRP A 36 1.97 18.44 2.46
CA TRP A 36 2.99 17.78 1.57
C TRP A 36 2.70 17.81 0.02
N ALA A 37 3.66 17.94 -0.92
CA ALA A 37 3.46 17.63 -2.38
C ALA A 37 4.74 17.37 -3.23
N LYS A 38 4.67 16.55 -4.33
CA LYS A 38 5.52 16.50 -5.60
C LYS A 38 5.88 15.13 -6.29
N TRP A 39 6.66 14.20 -5.70
CA TRP A 39 7.50 13.19 -6.43
C TRP A 39 7.18 11.64 -6.30
N TRP A 40 6.37 10.95 -7.13
CA TRP A 40 6.34 9.45 -7.27
C TRP A 40 5.80 8.94 -8.64
N GLY A 41 6.07 7.65 -8.95
CA GLY A 41 6.01 7.05 -10.30
C GLY A 41 4.65 6.57 -10.84
N ARG A 42 3.59 6.64 -10.04
CA ARG A 42 2.25 6.96 -10.55
C ARG A 42 1.89 8.32 -9.96
N LYS A 43 1.04 9.10 -10.65
CA LYS A 43 0.58 10.43 -10.19
C LYS A 43 0.01 10.43 -8.75
N LEU A 44 -0.41 9.26 -8.25
CA LEU A 44 -0.79 8.98 -6.86
C LEU A 44 -0.60 7.48 -6.53
N GLN A 45 -0.25 7.12 -5.27
CA GLN A 45 -0.12 5.73 -4.79
C GLN A 45 -0.32 5.66 -3.25
N ILE A 46 -0.87 4.55 -2.73
CA ILE A 46 -1.04 4.30 -1.29
C ILE A 46 0.16 3.55 -0.69
N CYS A 47 0.46 3.79 0.59
CA CYS A 47 1.45 3.04 1.37
C CYS A 47 1.07 1.55 1.46
N SER A 48 2.02 0.63 1.23
CA SER A 48 1.76 -0.82 1.26
C SER A 48 2.58 -1.59 2.30
N TRP A 49 3.36 -0.87 3.13
CA TRP A 49 4.36 -1.40 4.06
C TRP A 49 4.14 -0.94 5.50
N THR A 50 3.12 -0.12 5.75
CA THR A 50 2.51 0.09 7.07
C THR A 50 1.02 0.25 6.86
N LEU A 51 0.23 -0.63 7.47
CA LEU A 51 -1.20 -0.79 7.22
C LEU A 51 -1.91 -1.19 8.51
N ALA A 52 -3.10 -0.62 8.77
CA ALA A 52 -3.89 -0.91 9.97
C ALA A 52 -5.36 -1.17 9.61
N SER A 53 -6.04 -2.06 10.35
CA SER A 53 -7.47 -2.27 10.17
C SER A 53 -8.16 -3.03 11.32
N VAL A 54 -9.49 -3.04 11.28
CA VAL A 54 -10.32 -3.95 12.09
C VAL A 54 -10.45 -5.32 11.40
N PRO A 55 -10.65 -6.42 12.15
CA PRO A 55 -10.90 -7.74 11.56
C PRO A 55 -12.12 -7.71 10.62
N GLY A 56 -12.03 -8.41 9.49
CA GLY A 56 -13.16 -8.57 8.56
C GLY A 56 -13.50 -7.36 7.70
N HIS A 57 -12.74 -6.25 7.74
CA HIS A 57 -13.01 -5.08 6.92
C HIS A 57 -12.95 -5.43 5.41
N PRO A 58 -13.99 -5.12 4.60
CA PRO A 58 -14.17 -5.71 3.26
C PRO A 58 -13.05 -5.40 2.27
N VAL A 59 -12.37 -4.25 2.42
CA VAL A 59 -11.27 -3.85 1.54
C VAL A 59 -10.16 -4.90 1.44
N TRP A 60 -9.88 -5.67 2.51
CA TRP A 60 -8.83 -6.69 2.49
C TRP A 60 -9.23 -7.93 1.70
N MET A 61 -10.51 -8.32 1.80
CA MET A 61 -11.05 -9.40 0.98
C MET A 61 -11.02 -8.99 -0.50
N ASP A 62 -11.43 -7.76 -0.82
CA ASP A 62 -11.33 -7.22 -2.19
C ASP A 62 -9.87 -7.18 -2.69
N MET A 63 -8.88 -6.87 -1.83
CA MET A 63 -7.45 -6.93 -2.17
C MET A 63 -6.98 -8.35 -2.46
N VAL A 64 -7.33 -9.34 -1.62
CA VAL A 64 -6.99 -10.75 -1.83
C VAL A 64 -7.65 -11.29 -3.09
N HIS A 65 -8.94 -11.02 -3.31
CA HIS A 65 -9.67 -11.43 -4.51
C HIS A 65 -9.09 -10.79 -5.78
N THR A 66 -8.80 -9.48 -5.76
CA THR A 66 -8.20 -8.77 -6.89
C THR A 66 -6.79 -9.27 -7.21
N SER A 67 -5.97 -9.52 -6.19
CA SER A 67 -4.65 -10.12 -6.36
C SER A 67 -4.76 -11.52 -6.99
N ALA A 68 -5.64 -12.38 -6.48
CA ALA A 68 -5.88 -13.71 -7.02
C ALA A 68 -6.35 -13.68 -8.49
N ALA A 69 -7.23 -12.74 -8.84
CA ALA A 69 -7.68 -12.54 -10.22
C ALA A 69 -6.52 -12.08 -11.14
N ARG A 70 -5.71 -11.10 -10.73
CA ARG A 70 -4.55 -10.63 -11.51
C ARG A 70 -3.48 -11.72 -11.69
N ILE A 71 -3.22 -12.51 -10.65
CA ILE A 71 -2.28 -13.64 -10.70
C ILE A 71 -2.77 -14.72 -11.67
N ARG A 72 -4.07 -15.07 -11.62
CA ARG A 72 -4.70 -16.00 -12.58
C ARG A 72 -4.73 -15.49 -14.02
N ALA A 73 -4.81 -14.18 -14.23
CA ALA A 73 -4.75 -13.57 -15.56
C ALA A 73 -3.32 -13.52 -16.15
N LEU A 74 -2.28 -13.51 -15.30
CA LEU A 74 -0.88 -13.60 -15.72
C LEU A 74 -0.43 -15.04 -16.02
N ALA A 75 -0.86 -15.99 -15.20
CA ALA A 75 -0.54 -17.40 -15.40
C ALA A 75 -1.40 -17.98 -16.52
N ARG A 76 -0.77 -18.58 -17.53
CA ARG A 76 -1.49 -19.51 -18.42
C ARG A 76 -1.63 -20.85 -17.72
N VAL A 77 -2.67 -21.62 -18.03
CA VAL A 77 -2.74 -23.03 -17.61
C VAL A 77 -2.00 -23.85 -18.66
N GLY A 78 -1.00 -24.61 -18.25
CA GLY A 78 -0.28 -25.56 -19.10
C GLY A 78 -1.09 -26.83 -19.36
N GLU A 79 -0.64 -27.65 -20.30
CA GLU A 79 -1.29 -28.93 -20.64
C GLU A 79 -1.34 -29.91 -19.46
N ASP A 80 -0.43 -29.76 -18.49
CA ASP A 80 -0.38 -30.52 -17.24
C ASP A 80 -1.21 -29.91 -16.09
N GLY A 81 -2.01 -28.88 -16.39
CA GLY A 81 -2.83 -28.16 -15.42
C GLY A 81 -2.05 -27.19 -14.51
N LYS A 82 -0.73 -27.06 -14.64
CA LYS A 82 0.09 -26.18 -13.79
C LYS A 82 0.13 -24.76 -14.35
N PRO A 83 0.34 -23.73 -13.50
CA PRO A 83 0.52 -22.35 -13.96
C PRO A 83 1.85 -22.20 -14.72
N VAL A 84 1.74 -21.86 -16.01
CA VAL A 84 2.85 -21.51 -16.89
C VAL A 84 3.01 -19.99 -16.93
N TRP A 85 4.18 -19.53 -16.51
CA TRP A 85 4.56 -18.12 -16.55
C TRP A 85 5.21 -17.79 -17.89
N PRO A 86 4.80 -16.71 -18.58
CA PRO A 86 5.44 -16.31 -19.83
C PRO A 86 6.92 -15.96 -19.61
N GLN A 87 7.79 -16.53 -20.44
CA GLN A 87 9.24 -16.31 -20.38
C GLN A 87 9.62 -14.88 -20.79
N GLY A 88 10.76 -14.39 -20.28
CA GLY A 88 11.24 -13.03 -20.54
C GLY A 88 10.50 -11.92 -19.77
N TYR A 89 9.63 -12.26 -18.81
CA TYR A 89 8.92 -11.27 -17.99
C TYR A 89 9.79 -10.65 -16.90
N ASP A 90 9.66 -9.33 -16.72
CA ASP A 90 10.13 -8.65 -15.51
C ASP A 90 9.24 -9.05 -14.32
N MET A 91 9.71 -10.04 -13.57
CA MET A 91 9.02 -10.59 -12.41
C MET A 91 8.87 -9.56 -11.28
N THR A 92 9.83 -8.63 -11.13
CA THR A 92 9.78 -7.58 -10.10
C THR A 92 8.62 -6.63 -10.37
N ASN A 93 8.51 -6.12 -11.59
CA ASN A 93 7.39 -5.25 -11.97
C ASN A 93 6.04 -6.00 -11.94
N LYS A 94 5.99 -7.30 -12.26
CA LYS A 94 4.74 -8.05 -12.09
C LYS A 94 4.33 -8.23 -10.64
N ILE A 95 5.25 -8.53 -9.73
CA ILE A 95 4.95 -8.62 -8.29
C ILE A 95 4.38 -7.30 -7.77
N ILE A 96 4.98 -6.17 -8.17
CA ILE A 96 4.49 -4.82 -7.84
C ILE A 96 3.04 -4.60 -8.31
N GLU A 97 2.68 -5.06 -9.51
CA GLU A 97 1.35 -4.89 -10.12
C GLU A 97 0.25 -5.84 -9.59
N VAL A 98 0.60 -7.08 -9.20
CA VAL A 98 -0.41 -8.13 -8.90
C VAL A 98 -0.51 -8.54 -7.44
N SER A 99 0.47 -8.23 -6.60
CA SER A 99 0.38 -8.46 -5.14
C SER A 99 0.93 -7.31 -4.30
N GLY A 100 1.80 -6.47 -4.87
CA GLY A 100 2.39 -5.31 -4.23
C GLY A 100 1.48 -4.07 -4.22
N PRO A 101 2.07 -2.85 -4.23
CA PRO A 101 1.36 -1.61 -3.94
C PRO A 101 0.26 -1.25 -4.95
N ALA A 102 0.28 -1.79 -6.17
CA ALA A 102 -0.76 -1.49 -7.16
C ALA A 102 -2.12 -2.04 -6.74
N VAL A 103 -2.20 -3.31 -6.29
CA VAL A 103 -3.47 -3.89 -5.82
C VAL A 103 -4.00 -3.15 -4.59
N VAL A 104 -3.11 -2.85 -3.64
CA VAL A 104 -3.46 -2.07 -2.43
C VAL A 104 -4.05 -0.71 -2.82
N THR A 105 -3.39 0.01 -3.74
CA THR A 105 -3.83 1.33 -4.22
C THR A 105 -5.16 1.25 -4.97
N ASP A 106 -5.26 0.38 -5.98
CA ASP A 106 -6.41 0.32 -6.88
C ASP A 106 -7.69 -0.09 -6.11
N VAL A 107 -7.58 -1.05 -5.18
CA VAL A 107 -8.73 -1.52 -4.37
C VAL A 107 -9.11 -0.50 -3.29
N ALA A 108 -8.14 0.10 -2.60
CA ALA A 108 -8.44 1.12 -1.59
C ALA A 108 -9.09 2.37 -2.23
N PHE A 109 -8.66 2.80 -3.42
CA PHE A 109 -9.35 3.86 -4.16
C PHE A 109 -10.75 3.44 -4.60
N ALA A 110 -10.94 2.22 -5.12
CA ALA A 110 -12.26 1.72 -5.47
C ALA A 110 -13.21 1.71 -4.25
N TYR A 111 -12.72 1.34 -3.06
CA TYR A 111 -13.48 1.40 -1.81
C TYR A 111 -13.82 2.84 -1.41
N MET A 112 -12.80 3.70 -1.27
CA MET A 112 -12.96 5.09 -0.81
C MET A 112 -13.81 5.93 -1.78
N SER A 113 -13.78 5.62 -3.09
CA SER A 113 -14.58 6.32 -4.11
C SER A 113 -16.10 6.25 -3.88
N ARG A 114 -16.56 5.26 -3.09
CA ARG A 114 -17.97 5.10 -2.67
C ARG A 114 -18.43 6.19 -1.70
N PHE A 115 -17.48 6.86 -1.02
CA PHE A 115 -17.73 7.83 0.05
C PHE A 115 -17.27 9.25 -0.29
N GLY A 116 -16.58 9.45 -1.41
CA GLY A 116 -16.14 10.76 -1.85
C GLY A 116 -15.20 10.70 -3.05
N LYS A 117 -14.79 11.87 -3.55
CA LYS A 117 -13.85 11.94 -4.66
C LYS A 117 -12.44 11.53 -4.22
N THR A 118 -11.87 10.57 -4.95
CA THR A 118 -10.53 9.97 -4.75
C THR A 118 -9.65 10.09 -6.01
N GLY A 119 -9.94 11.05 -6.88
CA GLY A 119 -9.11 11.31 -8.06
C GLY A 119 -7.75 11.89 -7.67
N GLN A 120 -6.89 12.03 -8.66
CA GLN A 120 -5.59 12.65 -8.43
C GLN A 120 -5.74 14.09 -7.93
N GLU A 121 -6.71 14.85 -8.46
CA GLU A 121 -6.91 16.26 -8.10
C GLU A 121 -7.32 16.43 -6.63
N GLU A 122 -7.99 15.46 -6.03
CA GLU A 122 -8.48 15.53 -4.65
C GLU A 122 -7.58 14.85 -3.60
N LEU A 123 -6.53 14.15 -4.03
CA LEU A 123 -5.66 13.37 -3.15
C LEU A 123 -4.15 13.58 -3.38
N HIS A 124 -3.73 14.18 -4.50
CA HIS A 124 -2.33 14.51 -4.72
C HIS A 124 -1.93 15.66 -3.82
N GLY A 125 -1.02 15.39 -2.88
CA GLY A 125 -0.75 16.32 -1.80
C GLY A 125 -1.94 16.45 -0.87
N LEU A 126 -2.41 15.33 -0.31
CA LEU A 126 -3.46 15.31 0.69
C LEU A 126 -2.92 15.87 2.02
N GLN A 127 -2.98 17.18 2.24
CA GLN A 127 -2.32 17.82 3.38
C GLN A 127 -2.75 17.17 4.74
N GLU A 128 -4.04 17.23 5.09
CA GLU A 128 -4.61 16.63 6.31
C GLU A 128 -5.04 15.15 6.12
N PRO A 129 -5.06 14.32 7.18
CA PRO A 129 -5.80 13.06 7.17
C PRO A 129 -7.25 13.21 6.71
N ARG A 130 -7.72 12.29 5.88
CA ARG A 130 -9.08 12.34 5.30
C ARG A 130 -9.80 11.01 5.47
N LEU A 131 -10.98 11.10 6.10
CA LEU A 131 -11.86 9.96 6.32
C LEU A 131 -12.77 9.71 5.11
N PHE A 132 -12.90 8.45 4.72
CA PHE A 132 -13.77 7.96 3.65
C PHE A 132 -14.63 6.81 4.18
N GLY A 133 -15.82 7.15 4.69
CA GLY A 133 -16.63 6.19 5.44
C GLY A 133 -15.95 5.82 6.75
N ASP A 134 -15.44 4.59 6.83
CA ASP A 134 -14.68 4.02 7.93
C ASP A 134 -13.15 3.92 7.67
N ALA A 135 -12.70 4.25 6.45
CA ALA A 135 -11.28 4.22 6.09
C ALA A 135 -10.62 5.60 6.24
N LEU A 136 -9.61 5.71 7.11
CA LEU A 136 -8.78 6.92 7.26
C LEU A 136 -7.56 6.86 6.33
N LEU A 137 -7.47 7.80 5.38
CA LEU A 137 -6.30 7.98 4.53
C LEU A 137 -5.38 9.03 5.15
N LEU A 138 -4.14 8.65 5.45
CA LEU A 138 -3.13 9.55 5.99
C LEU A 138 -2.27 10.21 4.89
N PRO A 139 -1.77 11.43 5.12
CA PRO A 139 -0.72 12.09 4.33
C PRO A 139 0.57 11.26 4.24
N ILE A 140 1.45 11.58 3.28
CA ILE A 140 2.73 10.86 3.14
C ILE A 140 3.64 11.06 4.35
N THR A 141 3.58 12.21 5.01
CA THR A 141 4.25 12.50 6.29
C THR A 141 3.90 11.46 7.36
N GLY A 142 2.67 10.91 7.30
CA GLY A 142 2.19 9.80 8.12
C GLY A 142 3.11 8.58 8.14
N PHE A 143 3.72 8.27 6.99
CA PHE A 143 4.43 7.02 6.77
C PHE A 143 5.91 7.23 6.43
N SER A 144 6.24 8.28 5.67
CA SER A 144 7.59 8.53 5.12
C SER A 144 8.02 9.99 5.31
N PRO A 145 8.11 10.48 6.56
CA PRO A 145 8.64 11.80 6.90
C PRO A 145 10.16 11.88 6.63
N GLY A 146 10.73 13.08 6.74
CA GLY A 146 12.17 13.34 6.62
C GLY A 146 12.75 13.24 5.21
N ARG A 147 11.99 12.74 4.21
CA ARG A 147 12.49 12.47 2.86
C ARG A 147 12.70 13.72 2.00
N GLY A 148 12.08 14.85 2.35
CA GLY A 148 12.03 16.07 1.51
C GLY A 148 11.30 15.89 0.16
N ILE A 149 10.59 14.77 -0.04
CA ILE A 149 9.98 14.37 -1.32
C ILE A 149 8.52 13.89 -1.14
N MET A 150 7.74 13.98 -2.24
CA MET A 150 6.36 14.50 -2.21
C MET A 150 6.11 15.52 -1.08
N GLY A 151 7.04 16.40 -0.70
CA GLY A 151 6.84 17.35 0.40
C GLY A 151 6.55 16.72 1.76
N SER A 152 6.92 15.45 1.98
CA SER A 152 7.01 14.86 3.31
C SER A 152 7.65 15.84 4.30
N LYS A 153 6.98 16.13 5.42
CA LYS A 153 7.55 17.00 6.45
C LYS A 153 8.66 16.31 7.24
N PRO A 154 9.46 17.04 8.05
CA PRO A 154 10.52 16.46 8.87
C PRO A 154 10.01 15.38 9.83
N THR A 155 10.90 14.53 10.35
CA THR A 155 10.57 13.48 11.33
C THR A 155 10.07 14.01 12.68
N SER A 156 10.24 15.31 12.95
CA SER A 156 9.66 15.99 14.12
C SER A 156 8.17 16.34 13.96
N ASP A 157 7.64 16.35 12.73
CA ASP A 157 6.28 16.79 12.41
C ASP A 157 5.20 15.99 13.16
N PRO A 158 4.09 16.58 13.65
CA PRO A 158 3.04 15.86 14.36
C PRO A 158 2.54 14.58 13.67
N LEU A 159 2.45 14.56 12.33
CA LEU A 159 2.07 13.39 11.53
C LEU A 159 3.15 12.30 11.40
N ALA A 160 4.39 12.53 11.80
CA ALA A 160 5.47 11.57 11.58
C ALA A 160 5.32 10.30 12.46
N TYR A 161 4.48 9.33 12.06
CA TYR A 161 4.21 8.10 12.84
C TYR A 161 5.24 7.01 12.61
N VAL A 162 5.64 6.81 11.36
CA VAL A 162 6.57 5.75 10.94
C VAL A 162 7.62 6.37 10.03
N GLU A 163 8.82 5.80 10.02
CA GLU A 163 9.86 6.06 9.02
C GLU A 163 10.27 4.74 8.38
N HIS A 164 10.24 4.68 7.06
CA HIS A 164 10.65 3.51 6.30
C HIS A 164 12.07 3.69 5.76
N MET A 165 12.93 2.70 6.01
CA MET A 165 14.35 2.80 5.64
C MET A 165 14.61 2.52 4.16
N PHE A 166 13.64 1.95 3.44
CA PHE A 166 13.73 1.58 2.01
C PHE A 166 14.91 0.66 1.71
N ALA A 167 15.22 -0.26 2.62
CA ALA A 167 16.38 -1.15 2.50
C ALA A 167 16.30 -2.03 1.25
N GLY A 168 15.09 -2.33 0.77
CA GLY A 168 14.86 -2.96 -0.53
C GLY A 168 15.47 -4.36 -0.66
N THR A 169 15.75 -5.01 0.46
CA THR A 169 16.50 -6.27 0.59
C THR A 169 15.91 -7.42 -0.23
N TRP A 170 14.60 -7.38 -0.51
CA TRP A 170 13.92 -8.36 -1.36
C TRP A 170 14.23 -8.23 -2.86
N LYS A 171 14.88 -7.15 -3.31
CA LYS A 171 15.18 -6.90 -4.74
C LYS A 171 16.49 -7.53 -5.21
N ASN A 172 17.42 -7.80 -4.31
CA ASN A 172 18.66 -8.55 -4.58
C ASN A 172 18.64 -9.85 -3.77
N PRO A 173 18.25 -10.99 -4.36
CA PRO A 173 18.64 -12.27 -3.79
C PRO A 173 20.18 -12.41 -3.85
N TYR A 174 20.75 -13.03 -2.82
CA TYR A 174 22.16 -13.45 -2.79
C TYR A 174 22.45 -14.52 -3.85
#